data_AF-A0A3A4ANC5-F1
#
_entry.id   AF-A0A3A4ANC5-F1
#
_cell.length_a   1.000
_cell.length_b   1.000
_cell.length_c   1.000
_cell.angle_alpha   90.00
_cell.angle_beta   90.00
_cell.angle_gamma   90.00
#
_symmetry.space_group_name_H-M   'P 1'
#
loop_
_entity.id
_entity.type
_entity.pdbx_description
1 polymer ?
#
loop_
_entity_poly.entity_id
_entity_poly.type
_entity_poly.pdbx_seq_one_letter_code
_entity_poly.pdbx_strand_id
1 'polypeptide(L)'
;MNHLDAQSSLDDIRRLQERTREEHLRHGFRWPYLLAVPLALFLALGSTDLGRPWSTLLPGAGLALSVALATMNERRASVRRRLTTAEFLFHTGTVLAAVVLFGVLRVAAWVVFGLPDEGALSQGVVAAAGAALAYAAATPLIRRGARAIMRRQGEAA
;
A
#
# COMPACT_ATOMS: atom_id res chain seq x y z
N MET A 1 -7.85 44.04 -15.95
CA MET A 1 -6.99 42.99 -15.36
C MET A 1 -5.81 42.79 -16.28
N ASN A 2 -4.59 42.88 -15.75
CA ASN A 2 -3.37 42.86 -16.55
C ASN A 2 -2.97 41.40 -16.85
N HIS A 3 -2.60 41.10 -18.09
CA HIS A 3 -2.22 39.74 -18.51
C HIS A 3 -1.04 39.17 -17.70
N LEU A 4 -0.15 40.06 -17.24
CA LEU A 4 0.98 39.73 -16.36
C LEU A 4 0.53 39.23 -14.98
N ASP A 5 -0.51 39.84 -14.39
CA ASP A 5 -1.04 39.42 -13.08
C ASP A 5 -1.74 38.07 -13.17
N ALA A 6 -2.40 37.81 -14.30
CA ALA A 6 -3.04 36.52 -14.56
C ALA A 6 -1.99 35.39 -14.72
N GLN A 7 -0.89 35.64 -15.45
CA GLN A 7 0.20 34.67 -15.58
C GLN A 7 0.92 34.43 -14.24
N SER A 8 1.21 35.50 -13.49
CA SER A 8 1.77 35.41 -12.14
C SER A 8 0.91 34.54 -11.21
N SER A 9 -0.40 34.73 -11.26
CA SER A 9 -1.33 33.97 -10.41
C SER A 9 -1.39 32.48 -10.82
N LEU A 10 -1.33 32.18 -12.11
CA LEU A 10 -1.29 30.79 -12.61
C LEU A 10 0.01 30.08 -12.22
N ASP A 11 1.15 30.77 -12.28
CA ASP A 11 2.44 30.22 -11.87
C ASP A 11 2.50 29.94 -10.37
N ASP A 12 1.93 30.83 -9.54
CA ASP A 12 1.83 30.61 -8.09
C ASP A 12 0.91 29.42 -7.77
N ILE A 13 -0.22 29.29 -8.46
CA ILE A 13 -1.11 28.13 -8.32
C ILE A 13 -0.37 26.83 -8.67
N ARG A 14 0.39 26.82 -9.78
CA ARG A 14 1.20 25.66 -10.18
C ARG A 14 2.26 25.30 -9.13
N ARG A 15 2.99 26.29 -8.60
CA ARG A 15 3.99 26.08 -7.54
C ARG A 15 3.36 25.52 -6.26
N LEU A 16 2.21 26.04 -5.85
CA LEU A 16 1.49 25.56 -4.67
C LEU A 16 0.98 24.12 -4.86
N GLN A 17 0.48 23.78 -6.05
CA GLN A 17 0.06 22.41 -6.37
C GLN A 17 1.24 21.43 -6.33
N GLU A 18 2.40 21.80 -6.88
CA GLU A 18 3.61 20.98 -6.82
C GLU A 18 4.08 20.74 -5.38
N ARG A 19 4.13 21.79 -4.55
CA ARG A 19 4.48 21.66 -3.12
C ARG A 19 3.52 20.74 -2.38
N THR A 20 2.21 20.92 -2.59
CA THR A 20 1.18 20.11 -1.93
C THR A 20 1.28 18.64 -2.33
N ARG A 21 1.58 18.37 -3.60
CA ARG A 21 1.79 17.02 -4.13
C ARG A 21 3.02 16.35 -3.52
N GLU A 22 4.12 17.08 -3.41
CA GLU A 22 5.36 16.55 -2.85
C GLU A 22 5.21 16.26 -1.35
N GLU A 23 4.53 17.12 -0.59
CA GLU A 23 4.18 16.86 0.81
C GLU A 23 3.30 15.62 0.96
N HIS A 24 2.30 15.45 0.10
CA HIS A 24 1.44 14.26 0.11
C HIS A 24 2.24 12.97 -0.10
N LEU A 25 3.17 12.96 -1.06
CA LEU A 25 4.06 11.83 -1.33
C LEU A 25 5.12 11.61 -0.24
N ARG A 26 5.44 12.64 0.55
CA ARG A 26 6.33 12.52 1.71
C ARG A 26 5.57 11.94 2.90
N HIS A 27 4.30 12.31 3.07
CA HIS A 27 3.45 11.83 4.16
C HIS A 27 2.98 10.39 3.97
N GLY A 28 2.51 10.03 2.76
CA GLY A 28 2.03 8.67 2.45
C GLY A 28 3.11 7.59 2.48
N PHE A 29 4.39 7.97 2.44
CA PHE A 29 5.55 7.07 2.49
C PHE A 29 6.39 7.25 3.75
N ARG A 30 5.83 7.83 4.83
CA ARG A 30 6.50 7.82 6.13
C ARG A 30 6.64 6.38 6.64
N TRP A 31 7.76 6.09 7.30
CA TRP A 31 8.12 4.81 7.93
C TRP A 31 6.96 3.97 8.51
N PRO A 32 6.00 4.53 9.28
CA PRO A 32 4.86 3.76 9.77
C PRO A 32 4.00 3.15 8.65
N TYR A 33 3.78 3.85 7.54
CA TYR A 33 2.99 3.34 6.41
C TYR A 33 3.73 2.28 5.60
N LEU A 34 5.07 2.40 5.51
CA LEU A 34 5.92 1.43 4.82
C LEU A 34 5.87 0.06 5.49
N LEU A 35 5.72 0.02 6.82
CA LEU A 35 5.68 -1.22 7.59
C LEU A 35 4.25 -1.72 7.82
N ALA A 36 3.27 -0.83 7.91
CA ALA A 36 1.93 -1.23 8.29
C ALA A 36 1.19 -2.02 7.21
N VAL A 37 1.41 -1.73 5.91
CA VAL A 37 0.81 -2.50 4.82
C VAL A 37 1.38 -3.93 4.72
N PRO A 38 2.71 -4.14 4.66
CA PRO A 38 3.25 -5.50 4.67
C PRO A 38 2.93 -6.24 5.97
N LEU A 39 2.84 -5.55 7.11
CA LEU A 39 2.37 -6.15 8.35
C LEU A 39 0.90 -6.59 8.26
N ALA A 40 0.00 -5.74 7.75
CA ALA A 40 -1.40 -6.10 7.54
C ALA A 40 -1.55 -7.32 6.62
N LEU A 41 -0.77 -7.37 5.53
CA LEU A 41 -0.69 -8.51 4.62
C LEU A 41 -0.21 -9.79 5.32
N PHE A 42 0.86 -9.68 6.12
CA PHE A 42 1.38 -10.81 6.89
C PHE A 42 0.34 -11.35 7.87
N LEU A 43 -0.30 -10.48 8.65
CA LEU A 43 -1.30 -10.90 9.63
C LEU A 43 -2.51 -11.53 8.93
N ALA A 44 -2.98 -10.95 7.83
CA ALA A 44 -4.11 -11.49 7.08
C ALA A 44 -3.80 -12.88 6.48
N LEU A 45 -2.70 -13.01 5.76
CA LEU A 45 -2.37 -14.22 5.02
C LEU A 45 -1.80 -15.32 5.93
N GLY A 46 -0.90 -14.96 6.85
CA GLY A 46 -0.26 -15.89 7.76
C GLY A 46 -1.25 -16.53 8.72
N SER A 47 -2.32 -15.82 9.10
CA SER A 47 -3.34 -16.34 10.01
C SER A 47 -4.01 -17.63 9.58
N THR A 48 -4.05 -17.91 8.28
CA THR A 48 -4.75 -19.05 7.70
C THR A 48 -4.23 -20.40 8.20
N ASP A 49 -2.93 -20.47 8.50
CA ASP A 49 -2.26 -21.71 8.92
C ASP A 49 -1.93 -21.71 10.42
N LEU A 50 -2.30 -20.66 11.17
CA LEU A 50 -2.23 -20.69 12.62
C LEU A 50 -3.50 -21.34 13.19
N GLY A 51 -3.31 -22.24 14.14
CA GLY A 51 -4.41 -22.83 14.90
C GLY A 51 -5.26 -21.77 15.62
N ARG A 52 -6.47 -22.17 16.03
CA ARG A 52 -7.33 -21.31 16.86
C ARG A 52 -6.60 -20.94 18.17
N PRO A 53 -6.72 -19.69 18.65
CA PRO A 53 -7.64 -18.63 18.21
C PRO A 53 -7.05 -17.69 17.14
N TRP A 54 -5.84 -17.92 16.67
CA TRP A 54 -5.10 -16.95 15.87
C TRP A 54 -5.68 -16.76 14.48
N SER A 55 -6.22 -17.82 13.87
CA SER A 55 -6.94 -17.75 12.59
C SER A 55 -8.17 -16.85 12.60
N THR A 56 -8.73 -16.51 13.77
CA THR A 56 -9.84 -15.56 13.87
C THR A 56 -9.39 -14.18 14.35
N LEU A 57 -8.40 -14.10 15.24
CA LEU A 57 -7.93 -12.84 15.81
C LEU A 57 -7.05 -12.02 14.85
N LEU A 58 -6.14 -12.68 14.12
CA LEU A 58 -5.18 -12.01 13.25
C LEU A 58 -5.81 -11.29 12.04
N PRO A 59 -6.84 -11.85 11.36
CA PRO A 59 -7.57 -11.11 10.34
C PRO A 59 -8.22 -9.83 10.90
N GLY A 60 -8.78 -9.91 12.12
CA GLY A 60 -9.33 -8.76 12.82
C GLY A 60 -8.28 -7.69 13.11
N ALA A 61 -7.08 -8.09 13.55
CA ALA A 61 -5.96 -7.18 13.74
C ALA A 61 -5.50 -6.53 12.42
N GLY A 62 -5.45 -7.29 11.32
CA GLY A 62 -5.12 -6.77 9.99
C GLY A 62 -6.15 -5.77 9.46
N LEU A 63 -7.44 -6.02 9.70
CA LEU A 63 -8.52 -5.08 9.39
C LEU A 63 -8.43 -3.81 10.24
N ALA A 64 -8.24 -3.95 11.56
CA ALA A 64 -8.07 -2.81 12.45
C ALA A 64 -6.89 -1.93 12.03
N LEU A 65 -5.76 -2.55 11.64
CA LEU A 65 -4.60 -1.84 11.14
C LEU A 65 -4.91 -1.10 9.82
N SER A 66 -5.64 -1.75 8.90
CA SER A 66 -6.06 -1.14 7.64
C SER A 66 -6.98 0.08 7.86
N VAL A 67 -7.96 -0.04 8.77
CA VAL A 67 -8.86 1.07 9.14
C VAL A 67 -8.09 2.19 9.83
N ALA A 68 -7.15 1.87 10.72
CA ALA A 68 -6.31 2.86 11.38
C ALA A 68 -5.46 3.64 10.36
N LEU A 69 -4.89 2.96 9.36
CA LEU A 69 -4.15 3.59 8.27
C LEU A 69 -5.04 4.49 7.41
N ALA A 70 -6.23 4.01 7.03
CA ALA A 70 -7.19 4.81 6.28
C ALA A 70 -7.60 6.07 7.05
N THR A 71 -7.94 5.92 8.33
CA THR A 71 -8.33 7.03 9.23
C THR A 71 -7.18 8.02 9.43
N MET A 72 -5.95 7.53 9.61
CA MET A 72 -4.79 8.38 9.80
C MET A 72 -4.40 9.13 8.52
N ASN A 73 -4.60 8.52 7.35
CA ASN A 73 -4.49 9.20 6.06
C ASN A 73 -5.55 10.29 5.92
N GLU A 74 -6.80 9.99 6.27
CA GLU A 74 -7.92 10.93 6.15
C GLU A 74 -7.77 12.14 7.08
N ARG A 75 -7.31 11.93 8.32
CA ARG A 75 -7.11 12.99 9.32
C ARG A 75 -5.88 13.87 9.04
N ARG A 76 -4.87 13.35 8.32
CA ARG A 76 -3.61 14.08 8.08
C ARG A 76 -3.48 14.64 6.67
N ALA A 77 -4.37 14.28 5.75
CA ALA A 77 -4.43 14.94 4.45
C ALA A 77 -4.99 16.36 4.64
N SER A 78 -4.13 17.37 4.55
CA SER A 78 -4.51 18.80 4.63
C SER A 78 -5.50 19.22 3.53
N VAL A 79 -5.67 18.38 2.50
CA VAL A 79 -6.63 18.56 1.42
C VAL A 79 -7.35 17.23 1.17
N ARG A 80 -8.68 17.22 1.28
CA ARG A 80 -9.52 16.08 0.90
C ARG A 80 -9.48 15.89 -0.62
N ARG A 81 -8.50 15.13 -1.12
CA ARG A 81 -8.45 14.72 -2.52
C ARG A 81 -9.29 13.46 -2.70
N ARG A 82 -10.25 13.49 -3.63
CA ARG A 82 -10.98 12.28 -4.03
C ARG A 82 -9.99 11.30 -4.67
N LEU A 83 -9.98 10.07 -4.18
CA LEU A 83 -9.20 8.99 -4.77
C LEU A 83 -9.68 8.77 -6.21
N THR A 84 -8.76 8.84 -7.16
CA THR A 84 -9.13 8.63 -8.57
C THR A 84 -9.27 7.15 -8.87
N THR A 85 -10.08 6.79 -9.88
CA THR A 85 -10.29 5.39 -10.28
C THR A 85 -8.99 4.69 -10.65
N ALA A 86 -8.05 5.40 -11.31
CA ALA A 86 -6.75 4.82 -11.68
C ALA A 86 -5.84 4.58 -10.46
N GLU A 87 -5.87 5.46 -9.45
CA GLU A 87 -5.14 5.22 -8.20
C GLU A 87 -5.74 4.04 -7.42
N PHE A 88 -7.07 3.97 -7.36
CA PHE A 88 -7.77 2.83 -6.77
C PHE A 88 -7.37 1.52 -7.45
N LEU A 89 -7.50 1.45 -8.78
CA LEU A 89 -7.11 0.27 -9.58
C LEU A 89 -5.65 -0.12 -9.38
N PHE A 90 -4.74 0.85 -9.31
CA PHE A 90 -3.32 0.59 -9.08
C PHE A 90 -3.06 -0.01 -7.69
N HIS A 91 -3.66 0.55 -6.64
CA HIS A 91 -3.51 0.02 -5.28
C HIS A 91 -4.16 -1.36 -5.14
N THR A 92 -5.37 -1.55 -5.66
CA THR A 92 -6.05 -2.85 -5.69
C THR A 92 -5.25 -3.89 -6.46
N GLY A 93 -4.71 -3.52 -7.64
CA GLY A 93 -3.86 -4.39 -8.44
C GLY A 93 -2.57 -4.79 -7.72
N THR A 94 -1.97 -3.88 -6.97
CA THR A 94 -0.77 -4.15 -6.17
C THR A 94 -1.05 -5.14 -5.04
N VAL A 95 -2.19 -4.98 -4.34
CA VAL A 95 -2.61 -5.93 -3.29
C VAL A 95 -2.91 -7.29 -3.91
N LEU A 96 -3.62 -7.34 -5.03
CA LEU A 96 -3.92 -8.59 -5.72
C LEU A 96 -2.66 -9.32 -6.18
N ALA A 97 -1.66 -8.58 -6.71
CA ALA A 97 -0.37 -9.15 -7.06
C ALA A 97 0.35 -9.75 -5.85
N ALA A 98 0.27 -9.12 -4.67
CA ALA A 98 0.83 -9.68 -3.43
C ALA A 98 0.11 -10.96 -2.98
N VAL A 99 -1.21 -11.05 -3.16
CA VAL A 99 -1.99 -12.28 -2.89
C VAL A 99 -1.62 -13.41 -3.85
N VAL A 100 -1.45 -13.11 -5.14
CA VAL A 100 -0.98 -14.10 -6.13
C VAL A 100 0.44 -14.58 -5.77
N LEU A 101 1.33 -13.65 -5.42
CA LEU A 101 2.69 -13.99 -4.99
C LEU A 101 2.68 -14.88 -3.75
N PHE A 102 1.82 -14.61 -2.76
CA PHE A 102 1.62 -15.49 -1.62
C PHE A 102 1.26 -16.91 -2.04
N GLY A 103 0.30 -17.08 -2.96
CA GLY A 103 -0.07 -18.40 -3.48
C GLY A 103 1.11 -19.14 -4.12
N VAL A 104 1.90 -18.44 -4.95
CA VAL A 104 3.11 -19.00 -5.57
C VAL A 104 4.14 -19.40 -4.52
N LEU A 105 4.42 -18.53 -3.54
CA LEU A 105 5.37 -18.79 -2.47
C LEU A 105 4.92 -19.94 -1.57
N ARG A 106 3.62 -20.09 -1.34
CA ARG A 106 3.05 -21.19 -0.56
C ARG A 106 3.24 -22.53 -1.27
N VAL A 107 2.93 -22.58 -2.57
CA VAL A 107 3.20 -23.78 -3.38
C VAL A 107 4.69 -24.10 -3.41
N ALA A 108 5.56 -23.09 -3.57
CA ALA A 108 7.01 -23.29 -3.54
C ALA A 108 7.49 -23.79 -2.16
N ALA A 109 6.97 -23.22 -1.07
CA ALA A 109 7.25 -23.66 0.31
C ALA A 109 6.92 -25.14 0.52
N TRP A 110 5.79 -25.59 -0.01
CA TRP A 110 5.40 -27.00 0.05
C TRP A 110 6.26 -27.88 -0.86
N VAL A 111 6.39 -27.55 -2.15
CA VAL A 111 7.09 -28.38 -3.14
C VAL A 111 8.60 -28.48 -2.88
N VAL A 112 9.24 -27.36 -2.54
CA VAL A 112 10.70 -27.28 -2.44
C VAL A 112 11.21 -27.63 -1.05
N PHE A 113 10.49 -27.19 0.00
CA PHE A 113 10.95 -27.32 1.38
C PHE A 113 10.14 -28.32 2.21
N GLY A 114 9.03 -28.85 1.68
CA GLY A 114 8.19 -29.81 2.39
C GLY A 114 7.59 -29.25 3.69
N LEU A 115 7.32 -27.94 3.75
CA LEU A 115 6.85 -27.30 4.97
C LEU A 115 5.46 -27.83 5.38
N PRO A 116 5.19 -27.92 6.69
CA PRO A 116 3.92 -28.41 7.22
C PRO A 116 2.76 -27.47 6.87
N ASP A 117 1.54 -28.01 6.90
CA ASP A 117 0.32 -27.26 6.60
C ASP A 117 -0.09 -26.30 7.73
N GLU A 118 0.31 -26.59 8.97
CA GLU A 118 -0.08 -25.83 10.15
C GLU A 118 1.12 -25.47 11.05
N GLY A 119 0.96 -24.42 11.83
CA GLY A 119 1.95 -23.97 12.82
C GLY A 119 2.76 -22.76 12.39
N ALA A 120 3.70 -22.34 13.25
CA ALA A 120 4.46 -21.10 13.06
C ALA A 120 5.46 -21.13 11.90
N LEU A 121 5.84 -22.33 11.43
CA LEU A 121 6.73 -22.55 10.29
C LEU A 121 5.99 -23.23 9.14
N SER A 122 4.67 -23.06 9.08
CA SER A 122 3.85 -23.62 8.02
C SER A 122 4.16 -22.97 6.66
N GLN A 123 3.78 -23.68 5.60
CA GLN A 123 3.86 -23.17 4.24
C GLN A 123 3.21 -21.78 4.08
N GLY A 124 2.07 -21.52 4.73
CA GLY A 124 1.39 -20.22 4.67
C GLY A 124 2.06 -19.15 5.50
N VAL A 125 2.60 -19.44 6.69
CA VAL A 125 3.31 -18.42 7.47
C VAL A 125 4.59 -17.98 6.76
N VAL A 126 5.35 -18.93 6.22
CA VAL A 126 6.57 -18.63 5.44
C VAL A 126 6.24 -17.89 4.15
N ALA A 127 5.18 -18.31 3.43
CA ALA A 127 4.73 -17.61 2.23
C ALA A 127 4.22 -16.20 2.52
N ALA A 128 3.49 -16.01 3.61
CA ALA A 128 3.00 -14.70 4.04
C ALA A 128 4.16 -13.78 4.40
N ALA A 129 5.18 -14.29 5.10
CA ALA A 129 6.41 -13.55 5.39
C ALA A 129 7.12 -13.15 4.10
N GLY A 130 7.30 -14.08 3.17
CA GLY A 130 7.92 -13.81 1.88
C GLY A 130 7.15 -12.77 1.05
N ALA A 131 5.82 -12.86 0.99
CA ALA A 131 4.99 -11.89 0.28
C ALA A 131 5.04 -10.50 0.92
N ALA A 132 5.03 -10.43 2.27
CA ALA A 132 5.17 -9.18 2.99
C ALA A 132 6.55 -8.53 2.76
N LEU A 133 7.63 -9.32 2.80
CA LEU A 133 8.98 -8.84 2.50
C LEU A 133 9.12 -8.38 1.05
N ALA A 134 8.55 -9.13 0.10
CA ALA A 134 8.55 -8.75 -1.31
C ALA A 134 7.77 -7.45 -1.54
N TYR A 135 6.61 -7.28 -0.88
CA TYR A 135 5.86 -6.02 -0.92
C TYR A 135 6.70 -4.86 -0.36
N ALA A 136 7.31 -5.06 0.82
CA ALA A 136 8.18 -4.06 1.43
C ALA A 136 9.35 -3.67 0.50
N ALA A 137 10.01 -4.65 -0.13
CA ALA A 137 11.08 -4.43 -1.09
C ALA A 137 10.60 -3.75 -2.40
N ALA A 138 9.35 -4.00 -2.81
CA ALA A 138 8.73 -3.38 -3.98
C ALA A 138 8.24 -1.95 -3.70
N THR A 139 8.16 -1.52 -2.45
CA THR A 139 7.68 -0.18 -2.06
C THR A 139 8.28 1.00 -2.85
N PRO A 140 9.60 1.10 -3.12
CA PRO A 140 10.14 2.18 -3.96
C PRO A 140 9.59 2.17 -5.39
N LEU A 141 9.30 0.99 -5.95
CA LEU A 141 8.69 0.86 -7.28
C LEU A 141 7.20 1.23 -7.25
N ILE A 142 6.47 0.75 -6.25
CA ILE A 142 5.07 1.12 -6.01
C ILE A 142 4.94 2.64 -5.86
N ARG A 143 5.90 3.27 -5.16
CA ARG A 143 5.99 4.74 -5.03
C ARG A 143 6.19 5.44 -6.36
N ARG A 144 7.09 4.93 -7.21
CA ARG A 144 7.32 5.49 -8.55
C ARG A 144 6.08 5.36 -9.42
N GLY A 145 5.40 4.22 -9.40
CA GLY A 145 4.15 3.97 -10.13
C GLY A 145 3.03 4.92 -9.70
N ALA A 146 2.78 5.02 -8.39
CA ALA A 146 1.78 5.95 -7.84
C ALA A 146 2.07 7.40 -8.24
N ARG A 147 3.34 7.83 -8.19
CA ARG A 147 3.76 9.17 -8.64
C ARG A 147 3.50 9.40 -10.12
N ALA A 148 3.77 8.40 -10.97
CA ALA A 148 3.56 8.51 -12.41
C ALA A 148 2.06 8.63 -12.75
N ILE A 149 1.20 7.85 -12.08
CA ILE A 149 -0.26 7.95 -12.24
C ILE A 149 -0.75 9.32 -11.81
N MET A 150 -0.30 9.81 -10.65
CA MET A 150 -0.62 11.16 -10.20
C MET A 150 -0.21 12.18 -11.27
N ARG A 151 1.05 12.19 -11.73
CA ARG A 151 1.55 13.17 -12.71
C ARG A 151 0.68 13.25 -13.96
N ARG A 152 0.35 12.11 -14.58
CA ARG A 152 -0.51 12.06 -15.77
C ARG A 152 -1.90 12.65 -15.56
N GLN A 153 -2.45 12.56 -14.35
CA GLN A 153 -3.76 13.14 -14.03
C GLN A 153 -3.72 14.67 -13.85
N GLY A 154 -2.56 15.23 -13.53
CA GLY A 154 -2.39 16.69 -13.44
C GLY A 154 -2.15 17.36 -14.80
N GLU A 155 -1.78 16.59 -15.82
CA GLU A 155 -1.61 17.07 -17.20
C GLU A 155 -2.92 17.01 -18.00
N ALA A 156 -3.89 16.21 -17.54
CA ALA A 156 -5.19 16.02 -18.18
C ALA A 156 -6.32 16.90 -17.62
N ALA A 157 -6.01 17.76 -16.64
CA ALA A 157 -6.94 18.69 -15.98
C ALA A 157 -6.50 20.13 -16.22
#